data_AF-A0A0A1TI69-F1
#
_entry.id   AF-A0A0A1TI69-F1
#
_cell.length_a   1.000
_cell.length_b   1.000
_cell.length_c   1.000
_cell.angle_alpha   90.00
_cell.angle_beta   90.00
_cell.angle_gamma   90.00
#
_symmetry.space_group_name_H-M   'P 1'
#
loop_
_entity.id
_entity.type
_entity.pdbx_description
1 polymer ?
#
loop_
_entity_poly.entity_id
_entity_poly.type
_entity_poly.pdbx_seq_one_letter_code
_entity_poly.pdbx_strand_id
1 'polypeptide(L)'
;MASHVLRSQPLRLSVHAVLVHRLVFEAWVFDKSGMYVSEPLGLMQDRATVLLILLQYSQKSRENLGWRSLERNEQNQAYVTVRDTKTQYFLENMPFVQRGELFNDGLACYRASSAPGQSPYHVVKFKWCIPRLQKEPHMLYKAKEKMIKGVISLV
;
A
#
# COMPACT_ATOMS: atom_id res chain seq x y z
N MET A 1 -3.86 10.96 -13.09
CA MET A 1 -4.68 9.73 -13.04
C MET A 1 -4.13 8.70 -12.05
N ALA A 2 -2.87 8.24 -12.18
CA ALA A 2 -2.25 7.33 -11.20
C ALA A 2 -2.25 7.89 -9.75
N SER A 3 -2.02 9.19 -9.64
CA SER A 3 -2.13 9.95 -8.39
C SER A 3 -3.45 9.75 -7.65
N HIS A 4 -4.56 9.92 -8.37
CA HIS A 4 -5.90 9.79 -7.82
C HIS A 4 -6.16 8.37 -7.32
N VAL A 5 -5.71 7.37 -8.09
CA VAL A 5 -5.86 5.94 -7.73
C VAL A 5 -5.11 5.62 -6.45
N LEU A 6 -3.82 5.96 -6.36
CA LEU A 6 -3.00 5.71 -5.15
C LEU A 6 -3.53 6.45 -3.92
N ARG A 7 -4.08 7.67 -4.10
CA ARG A 7 -4.77 8.39 -3.03
C ARG A 7 -6.00 7.64 -2.57
N SER A 8 -6.91 7.27 -3.48
CA SER A 8 -8.18 6.59 -3.16
C SER A 8 -8.01 5.17 -2.60
N GLN A 9 -6.91 4.50 -2.93
CA GLN A 9 -6.61 3.12 -2.54
C GLN A 9 -5.28 3.11 -1.76
N PRO A 10 -5.26 3.50 -0.48
CA PRO A 10 -4.03 3.77 0.24
C PRO A 10 -3.12 2.54 0.43
N LEU A 11 -3.72 1.34 0.36
CA LEU A 11 -3.02 0.06 0.45
C LEU A 11 -2.43 -0.38 -0.90
N ARG A 12 -2.84 0.25 -2.01
CA ARG A 12 -2.28 -0.06 -3.32
C ARG A 12 -0.80 0.31 -3.36
N LEU A 13 0.02 -0.66 -3.74
CA LEU A 13 1.47 -0.56 -3.77
C LEU A 13 1.96 0.10 -5.05
N SER A 14 1.34 -0.23 -6.19
CA SER A 14 1.67 0.33 -7.49
C SER A 14 0.46 0.41 -8.43
N VAL A 15 0.59 1.26 -9.45
CA VAL A 15 -0.33 1.37 -10.59
C VAL A 15 0.48 1.11 -11.85
N HIS A 16 0.03 0.15 -12.65
CA HIS A 16 0.62 -0.15 -13.95
C HIS A 16 -0.21 0.52 -15.03
N ALA A 17 0.46 1.04 -16.06
CA ALA A 17 -0.18 1.63 -17.22
C ALA A 17 0.61 1.29 -18.49
N VAL A 18 -0.06 1.38 -19.62
CA VAL A 18 0.54 1.28 -20.94
C VAL A 18 0.22 2.57 -21.67
N LEU A 19 1.24 3.19 -22.26
CA LEU A 19 1.07 4.29 -23.18
C LEU A 19 1.33 3.76 -24.59
N VAL A 20 0.36 3.97 -25.48
CA VAL A 20 0.53 3.75 -26.91
C VAL A 20 0.38 5.09 -27.60
N HIS A 21 1.44 5.54 -28.26
CA HIS A 21 1.43 6.77 -29.02
C HIS A 21 2.07 6.54 -30.40
N ARG A 22 1.30 6.80 -31.46
CA ARG A 22 1.66 6.46 -32.85
C ARG A 22 1.97 4.97 -32.99
N LEU A 23 3.24 4.62 -33.22
CA LEU A 23 3.73 3.24 -33.31
C LEU A 23 4.71 2.90 -32.18
N VAL A 24 4.67 3.65 -31.09
CA VAL A 24 5.51 3.44 -29.90
C VAL A 24 4.66 2.94 -28.75
N PHE A 25 5.19 1.93 -28.06
CA PHE A 25 4.66 1.31 -26.86
C PHE A 25 5.60 1.58 -25.69
N GLU A 26 5.05 2.01 -24.56
CA GLU A 26 5.77 2.17 -23.31
C GLU A 26 4.97 1.56 -22.15
N ALA A 27 5.63 0.80 -21.29
CA ALA A 27 5.06 0.31 -20.05
C ALA A 27 5.48 1.23 -18.89
N TRP A 28 4.51 1.64 -18.09
CA TRP A 28 4.70 2.57 -16.98
C TRP A 28 4.30 1.91 -15.66
N VAL A 29 5.10 2.14 -14.62
CA VAL A 29 4.79 1.75 -13.24
C VAL A 29 4.91 2.97 -12.35
N PHE A 30 3.85 3.26 -11.60
CA PHE A 30 3.81 4.32 -10.60
C PHE A 30 3.71 3.67 -9.22
N ASP A 31 4.58 4.03 -8.30
CA ASP A 31 4.50 3.62 -6.90
C ASP A 31 4.69 4.84 -5.97
N LYS A 32 4.88 4.59 -4.67
CA LYS A 32 5.12 5.65 -3.68
C LYS A 32 6.55 6.20 -3.71
N SER A 33 7.45 5.57 -4.46
CA SER A 33 8.84 5.97 -4.63
C SER A 33 9.03 6.84 -5.87
N GLY A 34 8.19 6.66 -6.89
CA GLY A 34 8.39 7.33 -8.16
C GLY A 34 7.57 6.77 -9.32
N MET A 35 8.08 7.07 -10.50
CA MET A 35 7.54 6.65 -11.77
C MET A 35 8.67 5.99 -12.56
N TYR A 36 8.38 4.80 -13.09
CA TYR A 36 9.30 3.97 -13.85
C TYR A 36 8.70 3.74 -15.22
N VAL A 37 9.51 3.92 -16.26
CA VAL A 37 9.11 3.75 -17.65
C VAL A 37 10.03 2.72 -18.30
N SER A 38 9.48 1.86 -19.14
CA SER A 38 10.28 0.98 -20.00
C SER A 38 11.00 1.79 -21.07
N GLU A 39 11.98 1.17 -21.72
CA GLU A 39 12.42 1.70 -23.01
C GLU A 39 11.24 1.72 -24.01
N PRO A 40 11.20 2.70 -24.92
CA PRO A 40 10.18 2.78 -25.96
C PRO A 40 10.35 1.64 -26.96
N LEU A 41 9.27 0.90 -27.22
CA LEU A 41 9.24 -0.22 -28.15
C LEU A 41 8.44 0.14 -29.40
N GLY A 42 8.94 -0.21 -30.57
CA GLY A 42 8.21 -0.07 -31.83
C GLY A 42 7.13 -1.14 -31.95
N LEU A 43 5.87 -0.77 -32.14
CA LEU A 43 4.77 -1.73 -32.30
C LEU A 43 4.97 -2.68 -33.49
N MET A 44 5.68 -2.24 -34.53
CA MET A 44 5.95 -3.04 -35.72
C MET A 44 7.27 -3.82 -35.60
N GLN A 45 8.33 -3.13 -35.16
CA GLN A 45 9.68 -3.68 -35.06
C GLN A 45 9.79 -4.68 -33.90
N ASP A 46 9.19 -4.36 -32.75
CA ASP A 46 9.27 -5.11 -31.50
C ASP A 46 7.97 -5.85 -31.16
N ARG A 47 7.15 -6.14 -32.18
CA ARG A 47 5.81 -6.74 -32.03
C ARG A 47 5.76 -7.96 -31.11
N ALA A 48 6.77 -8.82 -31.19
CA ALA A 48 6.85 -10.03 -30.38
C ALA A 48 7.04 -9.68 -28.90
N THR A 49 7.96 -8.75 -28.61
CA THR A 49 8.21 -8.23 -27.26
C THR A 49 6.97 -7.56 -26.68
N VAL A 50 6.29 -6.72 -27.46
CA VAL A 50 5.05 -6.04 -27.03
C VAL A 50 3.96 -7.06 -26.69
N LEU A 51 3.74 -8.07 -27.54
CA LEU A 51 2.77 -9.13 -27.28
C LEU A 51 3.11 -9.92 -26.02
N LEU A 52 4.39 -10.26 -25.81
CA LEU A 52 4.84 -10.94 -24.61
C LEU A 52 4.58 -10.12 -23.34
N ILE A 53 4.85 -8.81 -23.37
CA ILE A 53 4.56 -7.91 -22.25
C ILE A 53 3.06 -7.91 -21.94
N LEU A 54 2.20 -7.76 -22.95
CA LEU A 54 0.74 -7.78 -22.76
C LEU A 54 0.23 -9.11 -22.21
N LEU A 55 0.77 -10.24 -22.70
CA LEU A 55 0.45 -11.58 -22.18
C LEU A 55 0.91 -11.76 -20.73
N GLN A 56 2.08 -11.23 -20.36
CA GLN A 56 2.54 -11.25 -18.97
C GLN A 56 1.62 -10.42 -18.07
N TYR A 57 1.16 -9.26 -18.54
CA TYR A 57 0.21 -8.43 -17.82
C TYR A 57 -1.16 -9.09 -17.65
N SER A 58 -1.66 -9.81 -18.65
CA SER A 58 -2.96 -10.49 -18.57
C SER A 58 -2.95 -11.68 -17.60
N GLN A 59 -1.80 -12.31 -17.41
CA GLN A 59 -1.61 -13.43 -16.48
C GLN A 59 -1.19 -12.99 -15.07
N LYS A 60 -0.89 -11.69 -14.88
CA LYS A 60 -0.39 -11.18 -13.60
C LYS A 60 -1.51 -11.15 -12.55
N SER A 61 -1.20 -11.67 -11.36
CA SER A 61 -2.12 -11.60 -10.22
C SER A 61 -2.38 -10.15 -9.79
N ARG A 62 -3.48 -9.91 -9.08
CA ARG A 62 -3.84 -8.57 -8.58
C ARG A 62 -2.75 -8.01 -7.69
N GLU A 63 -2.15 -8.85 -6.85
CA GLU A 63 -1.05 -8.51 -5.94
C GLU A 63 0.18 -8.03 -6.71
N ASN A 64 0.51 -8.76 -7.78
CA ASN A 64 1.61 -8.40 -8.67
C ASN A 64 1.34 -7.16 -9.51
N LEU A 65 0.08 -6.73 -9.63
CA LEU A 65 -0.35 -5.45 -10.21
C LEU A 65 -0.47 -4.32 -9.17
N GLY A 66 0.05 -4.58 -7.96
CA GLY A 66 0.12 -3.63 -6.87
C GLY A 66 -1.12 -3.61 -5.97
N TRP A 67 -2.13 -4.45 -6.22
CA TRP A 67 -3.30 -4.52 -5.36
C TRP A 67 -2.93 -5.14 -4.01
N ARG A 68 -3.31 -4.50 -2.90
CA ARG A 68 -3.21 -5.11 -1.58
C ARG A 68 -4.55 -4.99 -0.88
N SER A 69 -5.13 -6.13 -0.54
CA SER A 69 -6.35 -6.20 0.27
C SER A 69 -6.00 -6.47 1.72
N LEU A 70 -6.88 -6.01 2.60
CA LEU A 70 -6.93 -6.45 3.98
C LEU A 70 -7.60 -7.81 4.05
N GLU A 71 -7.20 -8.62 5.03
CA GLU A 71 -7.97 -9.80 5.40
C GLU A 71 -9.34 -9.38 5.90
N ARG A 72 -10.35 -10.22 5.68
CA ARG A 72 -11.73 -9.98 6.08
C ARG A 72 -12.32 -11.21 6.75
N ASN A 73 -13.14 -11.01 7.77
CA ASN A 73 -13.85 -12.09 8.44
C ASN A 73 -15.13 -12.47 7.67
N GLU A 74 -15.90 -13.44 8.19
CA GLU A 74 -17.17 -13.90 7.61
C GLU A 74 -18.22 -12.78 7.48
N GLN A 75 -18.14 -11.76 8.32
CA GLN A 75 -19.00 -10.58 8.30
C GLN A 75 -18.47 -9.48 7.37
N ASN A 76 -17.47 -9.78 6.55
CA ASN A 76 -16.81 -8.86 5.63
C ASN A 76 -16.09 -7.68 6.32
N GLN A 77 -15.83 -7.77 7.62
CA GLN A 77 -15.08 -6.77 8.38
C GLN A 77 -13.59 -6.98 8.20
N ALA A 78 -12.87 -5.91 7.86
CA ALA A 78 -11.43 -5.97 7.66
C ALA A 78 -10.68 -6.12 8.98
N TYR A 79 -9.59 -6.87 9.01
CA TYR A 79 -8.73 -7.01 10.19
C TYR A 79 -7.26 -7.17 9.82
N VAL A 80 -6.39 -7.00 10.82
CA VAL A 80 -4.95 -7.32 10.73
C VAL A 80 -4.55 -8.23 11.89
N THR A 81 -3.60 -9.12 11.63
CA THR A 81 -3.03 -10.01 12.64
C THR A 81 -1.62 -9.55 13.00
N VAL A 82 -1.38 -9.27 14.28
CA VAL A 82 -0.03 -9.02 14.79
C VAL A 82 0.72 -10.35 14.84
N ARG A 83 1.84 -10.45 14.12
CA ARG A 83 2.55 -11.73 13.95
C ARG A 83 3.01 -12.35 15.26
N ASP A 84 3.49 -11.53 16.19
CA ASP A 84 4.13 -12.00 17.42
C ASP A 84 3.12 -12.53 18.42
N THR A 85 1.99 -11.83 18.58
CA THR A 85 0.94 -12.19 19.56
C THR A 85 -0.20 -13.02 18.96
N LYS A 86 -0.27 -13.11 17.62
CA LYS A 86 -1.43 -13.63 16.86
C LYS A 86 -2.75 -12.91 17.16
N THR A 87 -2.69 -11.74 17.80
CA THR A 87 -3.88 -10.94 18.12
C THR A 87 -4.43 -10.30 16.84
N GLN A 88 -5.75 -10.37 16.67
CA GLN A 88 -6.46 -9.73 15.57
C GLN A 88 -6.99 -8.36 16.00
N TYR A 89 -6.85 -7.38 15.10
CA TYR A 89 -7.40 -6.05 15.24
C TYR A 89 -8.36 -5.78 14.10
N PHE A 90 -9.63 -5.59 14.42
CA PHE A 90 -10.70 -5.31 13.47
C PHE A 90 -10.70 -3.83 13.15
N LEU A 91 -10.64 -3.50 11.86
CA LEU A 91 -10.52 -2.14 11.34
C LEU A 91 -11.90 -1.56 11.04
N GLU A 92 -12.03 -0.24 11.21
CA GLU A 92 -13.11 0.52 10.58
C GLU A 92 -13.02 0.42 9.04
N ASN A 93 -14.16 0.55 8.36
CA ASN A 93 -14.24 0.39 6.91
C ASN A 93 -13.41 1.43 6.13
N MET A 94 -13.24 2.63 6.70
CA MET A 94 -12.52 3.73 6.07
C MET A 94 -11.38 4.21 6.98
N PRO A 95 -10.22 4.59 6.42
CA PRO A 95 -9.17 5.22 7.20
C PRO A 95 -9.66 6.59 7.69
N PHE A 96 -9.37 6.92 8.95
CA PHE A 96 -9.69 8.25 9.50
C PHE A 96 -8.59 9.28 9.23
N VAL A 97 -7.39 8.81 8.85
CA VAL A 97 -6.32 9.66 8.28
C VAL A 97 -5.86 9.05 6.97
N GLN A 98 -5.91 9.85 5.91
CA GLN A 98 -5.44 9.52 4.58
C GLN A 98 -4.71 10.74 4.04
N ARG A 99 -3.37 10.75 4.11
CA ARG A 99 -2.59 11.87 3.55
C ARG A 99 -2.54 11.77 2.02
N GLY A 100 -2.81 12.89 1.34
CA GLY A 100 -2.92 12.99 -0.10
C GLY A 100 -1.59 13.14 -0.87
N GLU A 101 -0.43 13.08 -0.22
CA GLU A 101 0.84 13.17 -0.94
C GLU A 101 1.26 11.80 -1.48
N LEU A 102 1.65 11.75 -2.76
CA LEU A 102 2.01 10.50 -3.46
C LEU A 102 3.42 10.03 -3.15
N PHE A 103 4.32 10.98 -2.92
CA PHE A 103 5.77 10.76 -2.77
C PHE A 103 6.21 10.86 -1.30
N ASN A 104 5.30 10.60 -0.37
CA ASN A 104 5.58 10.61 1.06
C ASN A 104 5.18 9.25 1.65
N ASP A 105 5.63 8.91 2.87
CA ASP A 105 5.51 7.59 3.53
C ASP A 105 4.03 7.13 3.79
N GLY A 106 3.21 7.03 2.74
CA GLY A 106 1.74 7.05 2.73
C GLY A 106 1.10 6.46 3.98
N LEU A 107 0.55 7.36 4.80
CA LEU A 107 0.05 7.14 6.15
C LEU A 107 -1.46 6.92 6.11
N ALA A 108 -1.90 5.67 5.93
CA ALA A 108 -3.29 5.34 6.19
C ALA A 108 -3.42 4.82 7.62
N CYS A 109 -4.20 5.53 8.43
CA CYS A 109 -4.49 5.12 9.79
C CYS A 109 -5.95 4.70 9.88
N TYR A 110 -6.16 3.51 10.44
CA TYR A 110 -7.46 2.94 10.73
C TYR A 110 -7.64 2.89 12.23
N ARG A 111 -8.82 3.27 12.70
CA ARG A 111 -9.22 2.92 14.06
C ARG A 111 -9.48 1.43 14.10
N ALA A 112 -9.12 0.83 15.22
CA ALA A 112 -9.22 -0.60 15.39
C ALA A 112 -9.66 -1.02 16.79
N SER A 113 -10.33 -2.16 16.86
CA SER A 113 -10.77 -2.81 18.09
C SER A 113 -10.17 -4.21 18.20
N SER A 114 -9.91 -4.67 19.42
CA SER A 114 -9.44 -6.03 19.70
C SER A 114 -10.55 -7.08 19.59
N ALA A 115 -11.81 -6.66 19.49
CA ALA A 115 -12.95 -7.52 19.23
C ALA A 115 -13.96 -6.84 18.27
N PRO A 116 -14.72 -7.60 17.47
CA PRO A 116 -15.77 -7.05 16.62
C PRO A 116 -16.82 -6.29 17.44
N GLY A 117 -17.28 -5.14 16.96
CA GLY A 117 -18.35 -4.35 17.60
C GLY A 117 -17.95 -3.56 18.86
N GLN A 118 -16.70 -3.66 19.34
CA GLN A 118 -16.22 -2.82 20.43
C GLN A 118 -15.83 -1.41 19.96
N SER A 119 -15.91 -0.44 20.87
CA SER A 119 -15.37 0.90 20.62
C SER A 119 -13.86 0.81 20.32
N PRO A 120 -13.36 1.54 19.31
CA PRO A 120 -11.96 1.45 18.92
C PRO A 120 -11.06 2.16 19.94
N TYR A 121 -10.10 1.41 20.49
CA TYR A 121 -9.06 1.93 21.39
C TYR A 121 -7.66 1.88 20.75
N HIS A 122 -7.53 1.28 19.57
CA HIS A 122 -6.27 1.09 18.87
C HIS A 122 -6.26 1.84 17.55
N VAL A 123 -5.05 2.11 17.06
CA VAL A 123 -4.83 2.65 15.72
C VAL A 123 -3.88 1.74 14.98
N VAL A 124 -4.32 1.25 13.82
CA VAL A 124 -3.47 0.50 12.89
C VAL A 124 -2.98 1.47 11.83
N LYS A 125 -1.67 1.65 11.79
CA LYS A 125 -1.00 2.55 10.86
C LYS A 125 -0.29 1.74 9.78
N PHE A 126 -0.73 1.93 8.54
CA PHE A 126 -0.01 1.47 7.37
C PHE A 126 0.96 2.56 6.94
N LYS A 127 2.23 2.17 6.81
CA LYS A 127 3.32 3.05 6.43
C LYS A 127 4.14 2.39 5.33
N TRP A 128 4.60 3.18 4.37
CA TRP A 128 5.66 2.78 3.46
C TRP A 128 7.01 2.85 4.17
N CYS A 129 7.72 1.73 4.24
CA CYS A 129 8.99 1.65 4.95
C CYS A 129 10.15 1.79 3.96
N ILE A 130 10.90 2.88 4.04
CA ILE A 130 12.22 2.98 3.42
C ILE A 130 13.21 2.25 4.35
N PRO A 131 13.88 1.17 3.91
CA PRO A 131 14.71 0.33 4.79
C PRO A 131 15.85 1.08 5.52
N ARG A 132 16.29 2.21 4.97
CA ARG A 132 17.43 3.00 5.48
C ARG A 132 17.06 4.02 6.56
N LEU A 133 15.78 4.27 6.80
CA LEU A 133 15.33 5.24 7.80
C LEU A 133 15.18 4.57 9.17
N GLN A 134 15.50 5.32 10.24
CA GLN A 134 15.27 4.87 11.61
C GLN A 134 13.79 4.52 11.77
N LYS A 135 13.52 3.25 12.10
CA LYS A 135 12.16 2.73 12.13
C LYS A 135 11.39 3.43 13.25
N GLU A 136 10.26 4.05 12.89
CA GLU A 136 9.33 4.69 13.83
C GLU A 136 9.05 3.85 15.09
N PRO A 137 8.89 2.51 15.01
CA PRO A 137 8.77 1.67 16.20
C PRO A 137 9.88 1.84 17.24
N HIS A 138 11.13 2.04 16.81
CA HIS A 138 12.28 2.23 17.71
C HIS A 138 12.11 3.49 18.58
N MET A 139 11.57 4.55 18.01
CA MET A 139 11.31 5.79 18.75
C MET A 139 10.18 5.62 19.76
N LEU A 140 9.14 4.85 19.39
CA LEU A 140 8.03 4.53 20.30
C LEU A 140 8.47 3.62 21.45
N TYR A 141 9.33 2.64 21.20
CA TYR A 141 9.93 1.82 22.26
C TYR A 141 10.76 2.66 23.22
N LYS A 142 11.63 3.53 22.71
CA LYS A 142 12.40 4.46 23.57
C LYS A 142 11.53 5.41 24.38
N ALA A 143 10.43 5.91 23.81
CA ALA A 143 9.50 6.76 24.53
C ALA A 143 8.82 6.00 25.68
N LYS A 144 8.47 4.73 25.47
CA LYS A 144 7.93 3.82 26.49
C LYS A 144 8.95 3.55 27.59
N GLU A 145 10.19 3.22 27.24
CA GLU A 145 11.30 3.01 28.20
C GLU A 145 11.54 4.24 29.08
N LYS A 146 11.44 5.43 28.50
CA LYS A 146 11.61 6.71 29.21
C LYS A 146 10.34 7.21 29.91
N MET A 147 9.26 6.43 29.91
CA MET A 147 7.97 6.78 30.53
C MET A 147 7.43 8.15 30.08
N ILE A 148 7.64 8.52 28.82
CA ILE A 148 7.17 9.79 28.28
C ILE A 148 5.64 9.77 28.18
N LYS A 149 4.98 10.70 28.85
CA LYS A 149 3.52 10.85 28.82
C LYS A 149 3.06 11.50 27.50
N GLY A 150 1.85 11.15 27.06
CA GLY A 150 1.24 11.72 25.85
C GLY A 150 1.72 11.11 24.53
N VAL A 151 2.57 10.08 24.57
CA VAL A 151 3.02 9.34 23.38
C VAL A 151 2.23 8.04 23.26
N ILE A 152 1.82 7.69 22.04
CA ILE A 152 1.16 6.41 21.77
C ILE A 152 2.09 5.24 22.09
N SER A 153 1.54 4.18 22.67
CA SER A 153 2.29 2.96 22.94
C SER A 153 2.05 1.93 21.84
N LEU A 154 3.12 1.23 21.44
CA LEU A 154 3.00 0.02 20.63
C LEU A 154 2.45 -1.12 21.48
N VAL A 155 1.60 -1.92 20.84
CA VAL A 155 1.07 -3.19 21.38
C VAL A 155 1.85 -4.35 20.80
#